data_AF-A0A1I2UM83-F1
#
_entry.id   AF-A0A1I2UM83-F1
#
_cell.length_a   1.000
_cell.length_b   1.000
_cell.length_c   1.000
_cell.angle_alpha   90.00
_cell.angle_beta   90.00
_cell.angle_gamma   90.00
#
_symmetry.space_group_name_H-M   'P 1'
#
loop_
_entity.id
_entity.type
_entity.pdbx_description
1 polymer ?
#
loop_
_entity_poly.entity_id
_entity_poly.type
_entity_poly.pdbx_seq_one_letter_code
_entity_poly.pdbx_strand_id
1 'polypeptide(L)' 'MPASILEEVDDLLDVTQTRRRATLLDCPSCGSVHVAQVLGDNGGISYVCTACGHSWS' A
#
# COMPACT_ATOMS: atom_id res chain seq x y z
N MET A 1 -5.82 -33.71 17.26
CA MET A 1 -5.12 -32.46 17.61
C MET A 1 -4.94 -31.67 16.32
N PRO A 2 -5.62 -30.53 16.07
CA PRO A 2 -5.26 -29.68 14.94
C PRO A 2 -4.43 -28.49 15.44
N ALA A 3 -3.25 -28.34 14.87
CA ALA A 3 -2.44 -27.13 14.93
C ALA A 3 -2.41 -26.51 13.53
N SER A 4 -2.22 -25.19 13.53
CA SER A 4 -1.84 -24.32 12.41
C SER A 4 -2.99 -23.72 11.59
N ILE A 5 -3.33 -22.47 11.93
CA ILE A 5 -4.06 -21.52 11.05
C ILE A 5 -3.47 -20.09 11.15
N LEU A 6 -2.23 -19.95 11.64
CA LEU A 6 -1.62 -18.65 11.92
C LEU A 6 -0.66 -18.14 10.82
N GLU A 7 -0.84 -18.60 9.58
CA GLU A 7 -0.04 -18.11 8.43
C GLU A 7 -0.91 -17.51 7.31
N GLU A 8 -2.20 -17.24 7.56
CA GLU A 8 -3.13 -16.70 6.55
C GLU A 8 -3.64 -15.27 6.85
N VAL A 9 -3.16 -14.65 7.94
CA VAL A 9 -3.61 -13.31 8.36
C VAL A 9 -2.78 -12.18 7.74
N ASP A 10 -1.58 -12.48 7.20
CA ASP A 10 -0.71 -11.46 6.60
C ASP A 10 -1.20 -11.04 5.20
N ASP A 11 -1.60 -12.01 4.36
CA ASP A 11 -2.14 -11.74 3.02
C ASP A 11 -3.53 -11.08 3.03
N LEU A 12 -4.36 -11.40 4.03
CA LEU A 12 -5.67 -10.76 4.19
C LEU A 12 -5.57 -9.33 4.72
N LEU A 13 -4.54 -9.05 5.54
CA LEU A 13 -4.22 -7.69 5.95
C LEU A 13 -3.66 -6.87 4.79
N ASP A 14 -2.83 -7.44 3.91
CA ASP A 14 -2.38 -6.78 2.68
C ASP A 14 -3.57 -6.41 1.76
N VAL A 15 -4.49 -7.35 1.51
CA VAL A 15 -5.64 -7.10 0.62
C VAL A 15 -6.61 -6.06 1.21
N THR A 16 -6.82 -6.07 2.52
CA THR A 16 -7.66 -5.05 3.20
C THR A 16 -6.95 -3.72 3.38
N GLN A 17 -5.62 -3.71 3.47
CA GLN A 17 -4.79 -2.51 3.50
C GLN A 17 -4.77 -1.86 2.11
N THR A 18 -4.61 -2.63 1.04
CA THR A 18 -4.68 -2.19 -0.35
C THR A 18 -6.06 -1.62 -0.73
N ARG A 19 -7.15 -2.24 -0.25
CA ARG A 19 -8.52 -1.70 -0.44
C ARG A 19 -8.83 -0.45 0.39
N ARG A 20 -8.22 -0.25 1.56
CA ARG A 20 -8.30 1.03 2.31
C ARG A 20 -7.41 2.12 1.72
N ARG A 21 -6.31 1.75 1.06
CA ARG A 21 -5.31 2.65 0.45
C ARG A 21 -5.86 3.40 -0.77
N ALA A 22 -6.75 2.78 -1.52
CA ALA A 22 -7.42 3.39 -2.68
C ALA A 22 -8.41 4.51 -2.32
N THR A 23 -8.85 4.61 -1.06
CA THR A 23 -9.85 5.58 -0.64
C THR A 23 -9.26 6.82 0.06
N LEU A 24 -7.95 6.84 0.38
CA LEU A 24 -7.37 7.88 1.24
C LEU A 24 -6.00 8.45 0.84
N LEU A 25 -5.25 7.91 -0.15
CA LEU A 25 -3.97 8.48 -0.66
C LEU A 25 -2.96 9.01 0.39
N ASP A 26 -3.07 8.60 1.66
CA ASP A 26 -2.14 8.97 2.71
C ASP A 26 -0.85 8.16 2.55
N CYS A 27 0.28 8.83 2.71
CA CYS A 27 1.58 8.18 2.71
C CYS A 27 1.67 7.21 3.91
N PRO A 28 1.94 5.91 3.71
CA PRO A 28 2.03 4.95 4.81
C PRO A 28 3.21 5.23 5.75
N SER A 29 4.20 5.99 5.29
CA SER A 29 5.41 6.29 6.06
C SER A 29 5.25 7.51 6.97
N CYS A 30 4.45 8.52 6.59
CA CYS A 30 4.33 9.78 7.33
C CYS A 30 2.90 10.32 7.49
N GLY A 31 1.89 9.64 6.92
CA GLY A 31 0.49 10.03 6.96
C GLY A 31 0.12 11.26 6.12
N SER A 32 1.01 11.71 5.23
CA SER A 32 0.74 12.88 4.36
C SER A 32 -0.13 12.51 3.16
N VAL A 33 -1.16 13.31 2.88
CA VAL A 33 -1.99 13.23 1.67
C VAL A 33 -1.26 13.66 0.38
N HIS A 34 -0.07 14.26 0.48
CA HIS A 34 0.68 14.75 -0.66
C HIS A 34 1.38 13.60 -1.38
N VAL A 35 0.66 12.98 -2.30
CA VAL A 35 1.10 11.81 -3.06
C VAL A 35 0.90 12.05 -4.55
N ALA A 36 1.96 11.78 -5.32
CA ALA A 36 1.94 11.79 -6.77
C ALA A 36 1.87 10.35 -7.30
N GLN A 37 0.98 10.12 -8.26
CA GLN A 37 0.90 8.87 -9.00
C GLN A 37 1.84 8.96 -10.22
N VAL A 38 2.68 7.95 -10.38
CA VAL A 38 3.63 7.79 -11.48
C VAL A 38 3.20 6.58 -12.29
N LEU A 39 2.94 6.78 -13.58
CA LEU A 39 2.65 5.68 -14.51
C LEU A 39 3.99 5.14 -15.02
N GLY A 40 4.26 3.87 -14.76
CA GLY A 40 5.42 3.16 -15.28
C GLY A 40 5.23 2.76 -16.75
N ASP A 41 6.33 2.51 -17.44
CA ASP A 41 6.35 2.20 -18.88
C ASP A 41 5.59 0.90 -19.24
N ASN A 42 5.41 0.01 -18.26
CA ASN A 42 4.66 -1.23 -18.40
C ASN A 42 3.15 -1.08 -18.10
N GLY A 43 2.67 0.15 -17.90
CA GLY A 43 1.28 0.42 -17.47
C GLY A 43 1.03 0.14 -15.99
N GLY A 44 2.09 -0.15 -15.21
CA GLY A 44 2.02 -0.26 -13.76
C GLY A 44 1.88 1.12 -13.11
N ILE A 45 1.19 1.18 -11.98
CA ILE A 45 1.05 2.41 -11.21
C ILE A 45 2.05 2.35 -10.06
N SER A 46 2.77 3.45 -9.85
CA SER A 46 3.57 3.69 -8.66
C SER A 46 3.11 4.98 -8.02
N TYR A 47 3.39 5.12 -6.74
CA TYR A 47 3.04 6.28 -5.94
C TYR A 47 4.29 6.78 -5.24
N VAL A 48 4.43 8.10 -5.15
CA VAL A 48 5.50 8.74 -4.40
C VAL A 48 4.93 9.84 -3.51
N CYS A 49 5.29 9.84 -2.24
CA CYS A 49 4.95 10.94 -1.36
C CYS A 49 5.88 12.13 -1.63
N THR A 50 5.32 13.27 -2.01
CA THR A 50 6.10 14.48 -2.27
C THR A 50 6.51 15.21 -0.99
N ALA A 51 5.98 14.79 0.17
CA ALA A 51 6.35 15.34 1.48
C ALA A 51 7.58 14.65 2.10
N CYS A 52 7.72 13.32 1.97
CA CYS A 52 8.82 12.55 2.59
C CYS A 52 9.66 11.72 1.62
N GLY A 53 9.27 11.62 0.34
CA GLY A 53 10.01 10.85 -0.67
C GLY A 53 9.76 9.34 -0.65
N HIS A 54 8.85 8.84 0.19
CA HIS A 54 8.52 7.42 0.24
C HIS A 54 7.79 6.98 -1.04
N SER A 55 8.26 5.91 -1.68
CA SER A 55 7.69 5.35 -2.91
C SER A 55 7.14 3.94 -2.69
N TRP A 56 6.01 3.62 -3.33
CA TRP A 56 5.40 2.27 -3.32
C TRP A 56 4.68 1.98 -4.64
N SER A 57 4.47 0.71 -4.95
CA SER A 57 3.69 0.23 -6.11
C SER A 57 2.40 -0.42 -5.63
#